data_AF-A0A6I4NZS6-F1
#
_entry.id   AF-A0A6I4NZS6-F1
#
_cell.length_a   1.000
_cell.length_b   1.000
_cell.length_c   1.000
_cell.angle_alpha   90.00
_cell.angle_beta   90.00
_cell.angle_gamma   90.00
#
_symmetry.space_group_name_H-M   'P 1'
#
loop_
_entity.id
_entity.type
_entity.pdbx_description
1 polymer ?
#
loop_
_entity_poly.entity_id
_entity_poly.type
_entity_poly.pdbx_seq_one_letter_code
_entity_poly.pdbx_strand_id
1 'polypeptide(L)'
;MDGTELAKLRDEARDELSALIELRCRLGEDPWDFLPDLPSVDEQVVATLRESLLLEQQWANARARAHHPAARSGEAQRFEYELLRGIALAHPELTSAVWSLIGRTEPRW
;
A
#
# COMPACT_ATOMS: atom_id res chain seq x y z
N MET A 1 4.21 17.04 -6.30
CA MET A 1 5.06 16.20 -7.15
C MET A 1 4.70 16.46 -8.59
N ASP A 2 5.68 16.43 -9.48
CA ASP A 2 5.47 16.60 -10.93
C ASP A 2 5.06 15.25 -11.55
N GLY A 3 4.30 15.24 -12.65
CA GLY A 3 3.77 14.00 -13.25
C GLY A 3 4.84 12.94 -13.59
N THR A 4 6.09 13.39 -13.78
CA THR A 4 7.28 12.56 -14.02
C THR A 4 7.64 11.66 -12.84
N GLU A 5 7.44 12.11 -11.60
CA GLU A 5 7.80 11.36 -10.40
C GLU A 5 6.87 10.15 -10.19
N LEU A 6 5.57 10.34 -10.40
CA LEU A 6 4.59 9.25 -10.34
C LEU A 6 4.79 8.23 -11.46
N ALA A 7 5.17 8.67 -12.67
CA ALA A 7 5.50 7.77 -13.76
C ALA A 7 6.68 6.86 -13.42
N LYS A 8 7.72 7.43 -12.80
CA LYS A 8 8.88 6.67 -12.32
C LYS A 8 8.50 5.62 -11.27
N LEU A 9 7.68 6.00 -10.27
CA LEU A 9 7.19 5.04 -9.27
C LEU A 9 6.40 3.90 -9.90
N ARG A 10 5.60 4.18 -10.93
CA ARG A 10 4.86 3.14 -11.66
C ARG A 10 5.78 2.20 -12.44
N ASP A 11 6.88 2.71 -13.00
CA ASP A 11 7.87 1.87 -13.67
C ASP A 11 8.58 0.97 -12.65
N GLU A 12 9.04 1.53 -11.52
CA GLU A 12 9.64 0.76 -10.43
C GLU A 12 8.69 -0.32 -9.88
N ALA A 13 7.40 0.01 -9.69
CA ALA A 13 6.39 -0.94 -9.25
C ALA A 13 6.15 -2.09 -10.25
N ARG A 14 6.23 -1.83 -11.57
CA ARG A 14 6.14 -2.90 -12.57
C ARG A 14 7.33 -3.83 -12.53
N ASP A 15 8.53 -3.28 -12.34
CA ASP A 15 9.75 -4.06 -12.22
C ASP A 15 9.71 -4.94 -10.97
N GLU A 16 9.26 -4.40 -9.84
CA GLU A 16 9.09 -5.15 -8.59
C GLU A 16 8.09 -6.30 -8.74
N LEU A 17 6.91 -6.03 -9.30
CA LEU A 17 5.89 -7.07 -9.54
C LEU A 17 6.39 -8.15 -10.49
N SER A 18 7.14 -7.78 -11.53
CA SER A 18 7.74 -8.73 -12.47
C SER A 18 8.77 -9.62 -11.78
N ALA A 19 9.62 -9.05 -10.93
CA ALA A 19 10.60 -9.80 -10.14
C ALA A 19 9.92 -10.75 -9.13
N LEU A 20 8.83 -10.33 -8.50
CA LEU A 20 8.04 -11.17 -7.59
C LEU A 20 7.41 -12.36 -8.33
N ILE A 21 6.81 -12.13 -9.50
CA ILE A 21 6.26 -13.19 -10.34
C ILE A 21 7.36 -14.18 -10.72
N GLU A 22 8.51 -13.71 -11.19
CA GLU A 22 9.63 -14.56 -11.56
C GLU A 22 10.13 -15.41 -10.38
N LEU A 23 10.25 -14.81 -9.19
CA LEU A 23 10.64 -15.52 -7.98
C LEU A 23 9.66 -16.64 -7.63
N ARG A 24 8.35 -16.37 -7.59
CA ARG A 24 7.33 -17.37 -7.24
C ARG A 24 7.29 -18.50 -8.26
N CYS A 25 7.39 -18.19 -9.55
CA CYS A 25 7.53 -19.19 -10.60
C CYS A 25 8.76 -20.09 -10.39
N ARG A 26 9.91 -19.51 -10.01
CA ARG A 26 11.15 -20.28 -9.72
C ARG A 26 11.05 -21.14 -8.47
N LEU A 27 10.20 -20.77 -7.52
CA LEU A 27 9.88 -21.58 -6.34
C LEU A 27 8.89 -22.73 -6.66
N GLY A 28 8.39 -22.80 -7.90
CA GLY A 28 7.51 -23.87 -8.37
C GLY A 28 6.02 -23.59 -8.14
N GLU A 29 5.65 -22.36 -7.83
CA GLU A 29 4.24 -21.95 -7.73
C GLU A 29 3.61 -21.79 -9.12
N ASP A 30 2.35 -22.20 -9.28
CA ASP A 30 1.58 -21.97 -10.51
C ASP A 30 1.17 -20.48 -10.59
N PRO A 31 1.53 -19.76 -11.67
CA PRO A 31 1.06 -18.39 -11.89
C PRO A 31 -0.45 -18.20 -11.75
N TRP A 32 -1.25 -19.17 -12.21
CA TRP A 32 -2.71 -19.03 -12.15
C TRP A 32 -3.25 -18.99 -10.72
N ASP A 33 -2.52 -19.58 -9.77
CA ASP A 33 -2.92 -19.60 -8.36
C ASP A 33 -2.63 -18.27 -7.66
N PHE A 34 -1.57 -17.54 -8.04
CA PHE A 34 -1.15 -16.33 -7.31
C PHE A 34 -1.32 -15.01 -8.05
N LEU A 35 -1.37 -15.00 -9.38
CA LEU A 35 -1.56 -13.78 -10.17
C LEU A 35 -2.82 -12.99 -9.76
N PRO A 36 -3.98 -13.62 -9.45
CA PRO A 36 -5.17 -12.89 -9.00
C PRO A 36 -5.01 -12.15 -7.66
N ASP A 37 -4.07 -12.60 -6.83
CA ASP A 37 -3.82 -12.04 -5.50
C ASP A 37 -2.77 -10.91 -5.52
N LEU A 38 -2.08 -10.73 -6.65
CA LEU A 38 -1.10 -9.65 -6.77
C LEU A 38 -1.77 -8.28 -6.75
N PRO A 39 -1.14 -7.28 -6.13
CA PRO A 39 -1.61 -5.92 -6.24
C PRO A 39 -1.45 -5.41 -7.68
N SER A 40 -2.33 -4.49 -8.08
CA SER A 40 -2.10 -3.74 -9.32
C SER A 40 -0.87 -2.82 -9.18
N VAL A 41 -0.36 -2.30 -10.29
CA VAL A 41 0.77 -1.34 -10.29
C VAL A 41 0.48 -0.14 -9.40
N ASP A 42 -0.70 0.45 -9.49
CA ASP A 42 -1.05 1.62 -8.68
C ASP A 42 -1.24 1.26 -7.20
N GLU A 43 -1.70 0.04 -6.89
CA GLU A 43 -1.75 -0.46 -5.50
C GLU A 43 -0.34 -0.68 -4.94
N GLN A 44 0.60 -1.16 -5.76
CA GLN A 44 2.01 -1.30 -5.37
C GLN A 44 2.65 0.08 -5.14
N VAL A 45 2.39 1.07 -6.00
CA VAL A 45 2.85 2.45 -5.79
C VAL A 45 2.31 3.02 -4.47
N VAL A 46 1.03 2.79 -4.16
CA VAL A 46 0.45 3.22 -2.88
C VAL A 46 1.14 2.52 -1.70
N ALA A 47 1.46 1.24 -1.81
CA ALA A 47 2.22 0.52 -0.78
C ALA A 47 3.61 1.13 -0.55
N THR A 48 4.35 1.45 -1.61
CA THR A 48 5.66 2.11 -1.53
C THR A 48 5.58 3.51 -0.89
N LEU A 49 4.58 4.32 -1.29
CA LEU A 49 4.34 5.64 -0.70
C LEU A 49 3.96 5.55 0.77
N ARG A 50 3.11 4.58 1.13
CA ARG A 50 2.72 4.30 2.51
C ARG A 50 3.94 3.94 3.36
N GLU A 51 4.82 3.07 2.89
CA GLU A 51 6.05 2.71 3.58
C GLU A 51 6.95 3.93 3.80
N SER A 52 7.09 4.77 2.78
CA SER A 52 7.87 6.01 2.86
C SER A 52 7.30 6.95 3.93
N LEU A 53 5.98 7.16 3.95
CA LEU A 53 5.31 7.98 4.97
C LEU A 53 5.48 7.40 6.39
N LEU A 54 5.44 6.07 6.54
CA LEU A 54 5.62 5.42 7.85
C LEU A 54 7.02 5.61 8.45
N LEU A 55 8.02 5.96 7.63
CA LEU A 55 9.38 6.29 8.08
C LEU A 55 9.51 7.76 8.50
N GLU A 56 8.57 8.61 8.14
CA GLU A 56 8.63 10.02 8.50
C GLU A 56 8.32 10.23 9.99
N GLN A 57 9.13 11.07 10.65
CA GLN A 57 8.99 11.35 12.08
C GLN A 57 7.65 11.96 12.47
N GLN A 58 6.97 12.66 11.55
CA GLN A 58 5.64 13.22 11.80
C GLN A 58 4.59 12.15 12.11
N TRP A 59 4.75 10.94 11.57
CA TRP A 59 3.84 9.81 11.78
C TRP A 59 4.22 8.91 12.95
N ALA A 60 5.47 9.00 13.46
CA ALA A 60 5.99 8.12 14.49
C ALA A 60 5.12 8.07 15.76
N ASN A 61 4.70 9.22 16.27
CA ASN A 61 3.85 9.31 17.47
C ASN A 61 2.43 8.78 17.22
N ALA A 62 1.86 9.07 16.05
CA ALA A 62 0.51 8.59 15.69
C ALA A 62 0.51 7.06 15.54
N ARG A 63 1.52 6.51 14.85
CA ARG A 63 1.74 5.07 14.70
C ARG A 63 1.93 4.38 16.05
N ALA A 64 2.80 4.91 16.91
CA ALA A 64 3.06 4.32 18.23
C ALA A 64 1.79 4.24 19.09
N ARG A 65 0.94 5.28 19.06
CA ARG A 65 -0.35 5.27 19.76
C ARG A 65 -1.33 4.27 19.16
N ALA A 66 -1.44 4.22 17.84
CA ALA A 66 -2.38 3.36 17.14
C ALA A 66 -2.10 1.86 17.36
N HIS A 67 -0.83 1.49 17.47
CA HIS A 67 -0.39 0.10 17.68
C HIS A 67 -0.01 -0.23 19.12
N HIS A 68 -0.27 0.66 20.09
CA HIS A 68 0.01 0.40 21.50
C HIS A 68 -0.88 -0.74 22.04
N PRO A 69 -0.41 -1.62 22.95
CA PRO A 69 -1.24 -2.70 23.50
C PRO A 69 -2.51 -2.23 24.22
N ALA A 70 -2.50 -1.00 24.75
CA ALA A 70 -3.65 -0.37 25.38
C ALA A 70 -4.49 0.50 24.43
N ALA A 71 -4.21 0.50 23.13
CA ALA A 71 -5.00 1.21 22.14
C ALA A 71 -6.42 0.64 22.07
N ARG A 72 -7.40 1.49 21.74
CA ARG A 72 -8.77 1.04 21.55
C ARG A 72 -8.84 0.17 20.29
N SER A 73 -9.78 -0.77 20.27
CA SER A 73 -10.14 -1.48 19.04
C SER A 73 -10.48 -0.46 17.95
N GLY A 74 -9.96 -0.67 16.74
CA GLY A 74 -10.14 0.27 15.62
C GLY A 74 -9.07 1.36 15.47
N GLU A 75 -8.22 1.63 16.46
CA GLU A 75 -7.22 2.71 16.37
C GLU A 75 -6.18 2.46 15.27
N ALA A 76 -5.73 1.22 15.11
CA ALA A 76 -4.84 0.83 14.02
C ALA A 76 -5.52 1.00 12.64
N GLN A 77 -6.79 0.60 12.51
CA GLN A 77 -7.55 0.77 11.26
C GLN A 77 -7.76 2.25 10.94
N ARG A 78 -8.08 3.07 11.95
CA ARG A 78 -8.27 4.51 11.79
C ARG A 78 -6.97 5.20 11.37
N PHE A 79 -5.84 4.84 11.99
CA PHE A 79 -4.53 5.34 11.59
C PHE A 79 -4.21 4.99 10.14
N GLU A 80 -4.43 3.74 9.76
CA GLU A 80 -4.22 3.25 8.39
C GLU A 80 -5.10 4.02 7.38
N TYR A 81 -6.38 4.23 7.70
CA TYR A 81 -7.29 5.02 6.89
C TYR A 81 -6.79 6.46 6.69
N GLU A 82 -6.39 7.15 7.76
CA GLU A 82 -5.90 8.53 7.67
C GLU A 82 -4.61 8.63 6.83
N LEU A 83 -3.72 7.65 6.97
CA LEU A 83 -2.49 7.56 6.19
C LEU A 83 -2.77 7.38 4.70
N LEU A 84 -3.58 6.38 4.35
CA LEU A 84 -3.97 6.08 2.97
C LEU A 84 -4.78 7.23 2.34
N ARG A 85 -5.67 7.84 3.11
CA ARG A 85 -6.41 9.04 2.70
C ARG A 85 -5.47 10.21 2.40
N GLY A 86 -4.41 10.38 3.19
CA GLY A 86 -3.36 11.36 2.93
C GLY A 86 -2.71 11.18 1.55
N ILE A 87 -2.42 9.93 1.17
CA ILE A 87 -1.88 9.58 -0.15
C ILE A 87 -2.86 9.98 -1.26
N ALA A 88 -4.15 9.63 -1.14
CA ALA A 88 -5.16 9.99 -2.13
C ALA A 88 -5.30 11.52 -2.32
N LEU A 89 -5.17 12.29 -1.25
CA LEU A 89 -5.20 13.76 -1.32
C LEU A 89 -3.97 14.34 -2.01
N ALA A 90 -2.78 13.74 -1.80
CA ALA A 90 -1.54 14.15 -2.45
C ALA A 90 -1.45 13.68 -3.91
N HIS A 91 -2.07 12.53 -4.23
CA HIS A 91 -2.04 11.85 -5.52
C HIS A 91 -3.45 11.45 -5.95
N PRO A 92 -4.25 12.40 -6.48
CA PRO A 92 -5.63 12.11 -6.89
C PRO A 92 -5.73 10.98 -7.92
N GLU A 93 -4.69 10.77 -8.74
CA GLU A 93 -4.64 9.70 -9.74
C GLU A 93 -4.63 8.30 -9.11
N LEU A 94 -4.20 8.16 -7.85
CA LEU A 94 -4.13 6.89 -7.11
C LEU A 94 -5.38 6.60 -6.27
N THR A 95 -6.38 7.48 -6.30
CA THR A 95 -7.58 7.38 -5.44
C THR A 95 -8.25 6.01 -5.53
N SER A 96 -8.40 5.45 -6.74
CA SER A 96 -9.02 4.13 -6.90
C SER A 96 -8.21 3.02 -6.23
N ALA A 97 -6.88 3.04 -6.36
CA ALA A 97 -6.01 2.05 -5.72
C ALA A 97 -6.02 2.17 -4.20
N VAL A 98 -6.04 3.40 -3.68
CA VAL A 98 -6.20 3.67 -2.24
C VAL A 98 -7.51 3.07 -1.72
N TRP A 99 -8.63 3.29 -2.40
CA TRP A 99 -9.91 2.72 -1.98
C TRP A 99 -9.94 1.20 -2.05
N SER A 100 -9.32 0.59 -3.06
CA SER A 100 -9.17 -0.87 -3.12
C SER A 100 -8.42 -1.41 -1.90
N LEU A 101 -7.32 -0.75 -1.49
CA LEU A 101 -6.53 -1.17 -0.33
C LEU A 101 -7.27 -0.96 1.00
N ILE A 102 -8.02 0.14 1.14
CA ILE A 102 -8.91 0.35 2.30
C ILE A 102 -9.97 -0.76 2.35
N GLY A 103 -10.60 -1.08 1.21
CA GLY A 103 -11.61 -2.14 1.13
C GLY A 103 -11.08 -3.55 1.44
N ARG A 104 -9.79 -3.82 1.23
CA ARG A 104 -9.13 -5.08 1.62
C ARG A 104 -8.77 -5.14 3.12
N THR A 105 -8.63 -3.99 3.78
CA THR A 105 -8.25 -3.91 5.21
C THR A 105 -9.46 -3.83 6.14
N GLU A 106 -10.65 -3.50 5.63
CA GLU A 106 -11.90 -3.57 6.38
C GLU A 106 -12.36 -5.03 6.59
N PRO A 107 -12.80 -5.42 7.81
CA PRO A 107 -13.43 -6.72 8.01
C PRO A 107 -14.72 -6.81 7.18
N ARG A 108 -14.84 -7.87 6.38
CA ARG A 108 -16.08 -8.20 5.64
C ARG A 108 -17.14 -8.77 6.60
N TRP A 109 -17.68 -7.98 7.52
CA TRP A 109 -18.91 -8.32 8.26
C TRP A 109 -19.48 -7.11 9.01
#